data_AF-A0A920FNR9-F1
#
_entry.id   AF-A0A920FNR9-F1
#
_cell.length_a   1.000
_cell.length_b   1.000
_cell.length_c   1.000
_cell.angle_alpha   90.00
_cell.angle_beta   90.00
_cell.angle_gamma   90.00
#
_symmetry.space_group_name_H-M   'P 1'
#
loop_
_entity.id
_entity.type
_entity.pdbx_description
1 polymer ?
#
loop_
_entity_poly.entity_id
_entity_poly.type
_entity_poly.pdbx_seq_one_letter_code
_entity_poly.pdbx_strand_id
1 'polypeptide(L)'
;MCEKAGVEIRFNRFAEKQDVLSENPEIVIIATGGLPNTDILEGAEFVQNTWDLLGGSIKPAEKVLLYDDNAAHPGLAAAEWIADSGAELEIITPERFSGGHWRSQSCCLCGSVRPLRC
;
A
#
# COMPACT_ATOMS: atom_id res chain seq x y z
N MET A 1 -15.90 5.08 20.80
CA MET A 1 -15.73 4.00 21.79
C MET A 1 -14.57 4.30 22.73
N CYS A 2 -13.41 4.70 22.20
CA CYS A 2 -12.24 5.08 22.99
C CYS A 2 -12.46 6.31 23.90
N GLU A 3 -13.05 7.39 23.40
CA GLU A 3 -13.35 8.58 24.22
C GLU A 3 -14.29 8.27 25.40
N LYS A 4 -15.25 7.36 25.19
CA LYS A 4 -16.16 6.89 26.26
C LYS A 4 -15.43 6.10 27.35
N ALA A 5 -14.24 5.57 27.05
CA ALA A 5 -13.37 4.91 28.01
C ALA A 5 -12.37 5.89 28.65
N GLY A 6 -12.49 7.20 28.40
CA GLY A 6 -11.60 8.23 28.95
C GLY A 6 -10.23 8.29 28.28
N VAL A 7 -10.08 7.69 27.09
CA VAL A 7 -8.83 7.72 26.33
C VAL A 7 -8.62 9.12 25.73
N GLU A 8 -7.48 9.73 26.01
CA GLU A 8 -7.03 10.94 25.31
C GLU A 8 -6.54 10.58 23.91
N ILE A 9 -7.03 11.29 22.89
CA ILE A 9 -6.65 11.06 21.49
C ILE A 9 -6.08 12.35 20.92
N ARG A 10 -4.85 12.28 20.40
CA ARG A 10 -4.15 13.41 19.76
C ARG A 10 -4.00 13.15 18.26
N PHE A 11 -4.87 13.76 17.45
CA PHE A 11 -4.81 13.70 15.99
C PHE A 11 -3.82 14.71 15.41
N ASN A 12 -3.47 14.57 14.13
CA ASN A 12 -2.57 15.47 13.41
C ASN A 12 -1.20 15.64 14.08
N ARG A 13 -0.75 14.61 14.82
CA ARG A 13 0.54 14.60 15.52
C ARG A 13 1.34 13.39 15.04
N PHE A 14 2.45 13.65 14.37
CA PHE A 14 3.47 12.64 14.12
C PHE A 14 4.28 12.48 15.41
N ALA A 15 4.27 11.29 16.00
CA ALA A 15 4.93 11.02 17.27
C ALA A 15 6.35 10.54 17.03
N GLU A 16 7.33 11.36 17.38
CA GLU A 16 8.73 10.99 17.37
C GLU A 16 9.15 10.36 18.70
N LYS A 17 10.33 9.70 18.73
CA LYS A 17 10.87 9.07 19.93
C LYS A 17 10.85 10.00 21.15
N GLN A 18 11.24 11.26 20.98
CA GLN A 18 11.33 12.20 22.08
C GLN A 18 9.95 12.64 22.59
N ASP A 19 8.95 12.73 21.70
CA ASP A 19 7.57 12.98 22.09
C ASP A 19 7.08 11.87 23.03
N VAL A 20 7.27 10.61 22.65
CA VAL A 20 6.86 9.45 23.45
C VAL A 20 7.56 9.42 24.81
N LEU A 21 8.88 9.66 24.85
CA LEU A 21 9.63 9.65 26.10
C LEU A 21 9.24 10.78 27.04
N SER A 22 8.81 11.93 26.50
CA SER A 22 8.39 13.08 27.30
C SER A 22 7.09 12.86 28.07
N GLU A 23 6.25 11.91 27.62
CA GLU A 23 5.01 11.51 28.30
C GLU A 23 5.26 10.57 29.50
N ASN A 24 6.52 10.14 29.72
CA ASN A 24 6.92 9.21 30.78
C ASN A 24 6.00 7.97 30.92
N PRO A 25 5.77 7.20 29.84
CA PRO A 25 4.84 6.06 29.87
C PRO A 25 5.45 4.83 30.55
N GLU A 26 4.62 4.04 31.23
CA GLU A 26 5.01 2.73 31.75
C GLU A 26 5.09 1.66 30.65
N ILE A 27 4.19 1.75 29.66
CA ILE A 27 4.09 0.84 28.52
C ILE A 27 3.88 1.64 27.24
N VAL A 28 4.60 1.26 26.19
CA VAL A 28 4.44 1.82 24.85
C VAL A 28 4.02 0.71 23.89
N ILE A 29 2.90 0.90 23.19
CA ILE A 29 2.44 0.01 22.12
C ILE A 29 2.66 0.72 20.78
N ILE A 30 3.52 0.15 19.93
CA ILE A 30 3.79 0.68 18.59
C ILE A 30 2.82 0.02 17.60
N ALA A 31 1.91 0.82 17.06
CA ALA A 31 0.88 0.39 16.12
C ALA A 31 0.83 1.30 14.88
N THR A 32 1.99 1.75 14.40
CA THR A 32 2.15 2.72 13.29
C THR A 32 1.80 2.16 11.91
N GLY A 33 1.47 0.87 11.81
CA GLY A 33 1.29 0.19 10.53
C GLY A 33 2.61 -0.07 9.81
N GLY A 34 2.51 -0.40 8.51
CA GLY A 34 3.65 -0.59 7.61
C GLY A 34 3.63 0.42 6.46
N LEU A 35 4.67 0.41 5.62
CA LEU A 35 4.73 1.18 4.38
C LEU A 35 4.82 0.23 3.18
N PRO A 36 4.37 0.64 1.98
CA PRO A 36 4.58 -0.13 0.77
C PRO A 36 6.07 -0.38 0.52
N ASN A 37 6.41 -1.58 0.07
CA ASN A 37 7.77 -1.93 -0.33
C ASN A 37 7.86 -1.91 -1.86
N THR A 38 8.60 -0.95 -2.41
CA THR A 38 8.78 -0.79 -3.86
C THR A 38 10.06 -1.43 -4.39
N ASP A 39 11.00 -1.81 -3.51
CA ASP A 39 12.33 -2.30 -3.88
C ASP A 39 12.35 -3.82 -4.15
N ILE A 40 11.23 -4.36 -4.64
CA ILE A 40 11.01 -5.79 -4.85
C ILE A 40 11.53 -6.31 -6.20
N LEU A 41 11.91 -5.40 -7.11
CA LEU A 41 12.35 -5.71 -8.47
C LEU A 41 13.38 -4.69 -9.00
N GLU A 42 14.20 -5.12 -9.95
CA GLU A 42 15.02 -4.20 -10.74
C GLU A 42 14.11 -3.30 -11.59
N GLY A 43 14.31 -1.97 -11.55
CA GLY A 43 13.42 -1.00 -12.18
C GLY A 43 12.39 -0.37 -11.22
N ALA A 44 12.64 -0.40 -9.90
CA ALA A 44 11.77 0.18 -8.88
C ALA A 44 11.44 1.67 -9.11
N GLU A 45 12.27 2.40 -9.85
CA GLU A 45 12.01 3.80 -10.23
C GLU A 45 10.76 4.00 -11.10
N PHE A 46 10.23 2.93 -11.71
CA PHE A 46 8.98 2.94 -12.48
C PHE A 46 7.76 2.45 -11.68
N VAL A 47 7.98 2.01 -10.42
CA VAL A 47 6.93 1.48 -9.56
C VAL A 47 6.19 2.62 -8.88
N GLN A 48 4.87 2.56 -8.98
CA GLN A 48 3.94 3.34 -8.18
C GLN A 48 3.25 2.41 -7.17
N ASN A 49 3.14 2.82 -5.91
CA ASN A 49 2.56 1.95 -4.89
C ASN A 49 1.02 2.06 -4.84
N THR A 50 0.36 1.01 -4.34
CA THR A 50 -1.10 0.97 -4.24
C THR A 50 -1.66 1.97 -3.23
N TRP A 51 -0.90 2.40 -2.22
CA TRP A 51 -1.35 3.40 -1.25
C TRP A 51 -1.55 4.76 -1.88
N ASP A 52 -0.60 5.20 -2.69
CA ASP A 52 -0.68 6.49 -3.39
C ASP A 52 -1.75 6.48 -4.48
N LEU A 53 -1.95 5.34 -5.14
CA LEU A 53 -3.03 5.14 -6.10
C LEU A 53 -4.42 5.21 -5.43
N LEU A 54 -4.63 4.42 -4.38
CA LEU A 54 -5.91 4.37 -3.65
C LEU A 54 -6.17 5.65 -2.84
N GLY A 55 -5.10 6.31 -2.38
CA GLY A 55 -5.15 7.62 -1.75
C GLY A 55 -5.41 8.77 -2.72
N GLY A 56 -5.36 8.51 -4.04
CA GLY A 56 -5.63 9.49 -5.09
C GLY A 56 -4.48 10.44 -5.40
N SER A 57 -3.31 10.23 -4.81
CA SER A 57 -2.08 10.98 -5.13
C SER A 57 -1.58 10.66 -6.55
N ILE A 58 -1.91 9.47 -7.06
CA ILE A 58 -1.56 9.00 -8.40
C ILE A 58 -2.85 8.64 -9.14
N LYS A 59 -2.92 8.98 -10.42
CA LYS A 59 -4.00 8.52 -11.30
C LYS A 59 -3.52 7.33 -12.14
N PRO A 60 -4.38 6.35 -12.44
CA PRO A 60 -4.06 5.32 -13.41
C PRO A 60 -3.64 5.94 -14.75
N ALA A 61 -2.61 5.40 -15.38
CA ALA A 61 -2.32 5.68 -16.78
C ALA A 61 -3.24 4.88 -17.70
N GLU A 62 -3.16 5.15 -19.01
CA GLU A 62 -3.92 4.41 -20.02
C GLU A 62 -3.60 2.90 -20.03
N LYS A 63 -2.36 2.51 -19.66
CA LYS A 63 -1.91 1.12 -19.58
C LYS A 63 -1.20 0.87 -18.26
N VAL A 64 -1.69 -0.09 -17.50
CA VAL A 64 -1.21 -0.39 -16.15
C VAL A 64 -0.92 -1.88 -16.03
N LEU A 65 0.26 -2.19 -15.50
CA LEU A 65 0.65 -3.53 -15.10
C LEU A 65 0.61 -3.60 -13.56
N LEU A 66 -0.39 -4.25 -13.00
CA LEU A 66 -0.47 -4.49 -11.57
C LEU A 66 0.32 -5.74 -11.21
N TYR A 67 1.36 -5.59 -10.39
CA TYR A 67 2.12 -6.70 -9.82
C TYR A 67 1.69 -6.94 -8.37
N ASP A 68 1.05 -8.08 -8.12
CA ASP A 68 0.53 -8.46 -6.81
C ASP A 68 1.22 -9.73 -6.29
N ASP A 69 2.25 -9.57 -5.48
CA ASP A 69 3.00 -10.66 -4.82
C ASP A 69 2.46 -11.04 -3.44
N ASN A 70 1.24 -10.63 -3.15
CA ASN A 70 0.68 -10.71 -1.80
C ASN A 70 -0.74 -11.26 -1.78
N ALA A 71 -1.46 -11.19 -2.89
CA ALA A 71 -2.82 -11.71 -3.06
C ALA A 71 -3.83 -11.25 -2.00
N ALA A 72 -3.59 -10.09 -1.39
CA ALA A 72 -4.48 -9.51 -0.40
C ALA A 72 -5.38 -8.42 -0.99
N HIS A 73 -6.23 -7.84 -0.15
CA HIS A 73 -7.19 -6.82 -0.56
C HIS A 73 -6.59 -5.56 -1.24
N PRO A 74 -5.37 -5.07 -0.97
CA PRO A 74 -4.87 -3.86 -1.64
C PRO A 74 -4.67 -4.06 -3.14
N GLY A 75 -4.20 -5.24 -3.56
CA GLY A 75 -4.03 -5.58 -4.98
C GLY A 75 -5.37 -5.59 -5.71
N LEU A 76 -6.37 -6.27 -5.15
CA LEU A 76 -7.72 -6.32 -5.74
C LEU A 76 -8.43 -4.95 -5.74
N ALA A 77 -8.30 -4.17 -4.66
CA ALA A 77 -8.87 -2.83 -4.61
C ALA A 77 -8.22 -1.89 -5.64
N ALA A 78 -6.91 -1.99 -5.83
CA ALA A 78 -6.22 -1.26 -6.88
C ALA A 78 -6.67 -1.70 -8.27
N ALA A 79 -6.81 -3.01 -8.50
CA ALA A 79 -7.29 -3.55 -9.77
C ALA A 79 -8.69 -3.00 -10.13
N GLU A 80 -9.61 -3.00 -9.17
CA GLU A 80 -10.95 -2.43 -9.33
C GLU A 80 -10.86 -0.94 -9.70
N TRP A 81 -10.12 -0.15 -8.92
CA TRP A 81 -9.97 1.28 -9.16
C TRP A 81 -9.34 1.61 -10.52
N ILE A 82 -8.35 0.81 -10.96
CA ILE A 82 -7.70 0.97 -12.27
C ILE A 82 -8.68 0.61 -13.39
N ALA A 83 -9.40 -0.51 -13.27
CA ALA A 83 -10.38 -0.93 -14.26
C ALA A 83 -11.51 0.10 -14.42
N ASP A 84 -12.02 0.65 -13.32
CA ASP A 84 -13.06 1.67 -13.32
C ASP A 84 -12.62 2.99 -13.97
N SER A 85 -11.31 3.27 -14.01
CA SER A 85 -10.77 4.42 -14.72
C SER A 85 -10.79 4.30 -16.25
N GLY A 86 -11.05 3.09 -16.77
CA GLY A 86 -11.02 2.79 -18.20
C GLY A 86 -9.62 2.43 -18.73
N ALA A 87 -8.64 2.24 -17.85
CA ALA A 87 -7.29 1.82 -18.22
C ALA A 87 -7.25 0.38 -18.74
N GLU A 88 -6.32 0.10 -19.65
CA GLU A 88 -5.94 -1.27 -20.01
C GLU A 88 -5.11 -1.86 -18.87
N LEU A 89 -5.73 -2.73 -18.08
CA LEU A 89 -5.13 -3.37 -16.91
C LEU A 89 -4.66 -4.80 -17.24
N GLU A 90 -3.38 -5.06 -16.99
CA GLU A 90 -2.80 -6.40 -16.91
C GLU A 90 -2.42 -6.69 -15.45
N ILE A 91 -2.76 -7.88 -14.95
CA ILE A 91 -2.42 -8.30 -13.59
C ILE A 91 -1.43 -9.46 -13.67
N ILE A 92 -0.28 -9.29 -13.02
CA ILE A 92 0.72 -10.34 -12.81
C ILE A 92 0.72 -10.67 -11.32
N THR A 93 0.54 -11.95 -11.01
CA THR A 93 0.66 -12.45 -9.64
C THR A 93 1.35 -13.81 -9.64
N PRO A 94 2.37 -14.03 -8.78
CA PRO A 94 2.89 -15.37 -8.52
C PRO A 94 1.94 -16.22 -7.66
N GLU A 95 0.91 -15.61 -7.09
CA GLU A 95 0.00 -16.26 -6.15
C GLU A 95 -1.00 -17.17 -6.86
N ARG A 96 -1.29 -18.31 -6.24
CA ARG A 96 -2.19 -19.34 -6.82
C ARG A 96 -3.67 -18.96 -6.71
N PHE A 97 -4.00 -18.08 -5.78
CA PHE A 97 -5.36 -17.59 -5.51
C PHE A 97 -5.28 -16.13 -5.11
N SER A 98 -6.13 -15.28 -5.70
CA SER A 98 -6.28 -13.88 -5.28
C SER A 98 -7.32 -13.76 -4.15
N GLY A 99 -7.08 -12.90 -3.17
CA GLY A 99 -7.98 -12.68 -2.02
C GLY A 99 -7.70 -13.57 -0.81
N GLY A 100 -6.51 -14.18 -0.73
CA GLY A 100 -6.11 -15.07 0.36
C GLY A 100 -5.02 -14.46 1.24
N HIS A 101 -5.32 -14.27 2.53
CA HIS A 101 -4.38 -13.94 3.63
C HIS A 101 -3.92 -12.47 3.77
N TRP A 102 -3.71 -12.04 5.03
CA TRP A 102 -3.45 -10.65 5.45
C TRP A 102 -1.95 -10.33 5.54
N ARG A 103 -1.23 -10.36 4.42
CA ARG A 103 0.02 -9.60 4.27
C ARG A 103 -0.28 -8.36 3.41
N SER A 104 0.56 -7.33 3.45
CA SER A 104 0.18 -5.98 3.01
C SER A 104 1.16 -5.38 2.00
N GLN A 105 1.29 -5.93 0.78
CA GLN A 105 2.14 -5.36 -0.26
C GLN A 105 1.60 -5.66 -1.67
N SER A 106 1.10 -4.69 -2.41
CA SER A 106 0.84 -4.86 -3.85
C SER A 106 1.34 -3.60 -4.55
N CYS A 107 2.00 -3.74 -5.71
CA CYS A 107 2.69 -2.67 -6.42
C CYS A 107 2.14 -2.51 -7.85
N CYS A 108 1.96 -1.26 -8.29
CA CYS A 108 1.48 -0.95 -9.63
C CYS A 108 2.64 -0.43 -10.49
N LEU A 109 2.87 -1.03 -11.65
CA LEU A 109 3.78 -0.52 -12.67
C LEU A 109 2.95 0.26 -13.72
N CYS A 110 3.40 1.48 -14.02
CA CYS A 110 2.69 2.39 -14.91
C CYS A 110 3.45 2.55 -16.24
N GLY A 111 2.95 1.98 -17.34
CA GLY A 111 3.41 2.26 -18.71
C GLY A 111 4.77 1.66 -19.12
N SER A 112 5.01 1.61 -20.45
CA SER A 112 5.79 0.60 -21.18
C SER A 112 7.20 0.22 -20.67
N VAL A 113 7.30 -0.97 -20.06
CA VAL A 113 8.56 -1.74 -20.02
C VAL A 113 8.35 -3.03 -20.84
N ARG A 114 8.85 -3.05 -22.08
CA ARG A 114 9.08 -4.32 -22.82
C ARG A 114 10.59 -4.63 -22.76
N PRO A 115 11.05 -5.87 -22.55
CA PRO A 115 10.36 -7.07 -22.08
C PRO A 115 10.96 -7.56 -20.74
N LEU A 116 10.14 -7.67 -19.69
CA LEU A 116 10.46 -8.59 -18.60
C LEU A 116 10.24 -10.01 -19.14
N ARG A 117 11.34 -10.65 -19.57
CA ARG A 117 11.34 -12.10 -19.76
C ARG A 117 11.37 -12.72 -18.37
N CYS A 118 10.34 -13.52 -18.07
CA CYS A 118 10.46 -14.59 -17.07
C CYS A 118 11.52 -15.61 -17.50
#